data_AF-A0A7J4TYE5-F1
#
_entry.id   AF-A0A7J4TYE5-F1
#
_cell.length_a   1.000
_cell.length_b   1.000
_cell.length_c   1.000
_cell.angle_alpha   90.00
_cell.angle_beta   90.00
_cell.angle_gamma   90.00
#
_symmetry.space_group_name_H-M   'P 1'
#
loop_
_entity.id
_entity.type
_entity.pdbx_description
1 polymer ?
#
loop_
_entity_poly.entity_id
_entity_poly.type
_entity_poly.pdbx_seq_one_letter_code
_entity_poly.pdbx_strand_id
1 'polypeptide(L)'
;LIPKRVFSAVSNGGRASLLEVLRPASRFDLTGFEAAIDEADAAMSLDPVITWLAARENAHLNRMSYLHPVSALPVVHYIAMKVKEVKDLRIITRGLMAGLPADVVEAHVI
;
A
#
# COMPACT_ATOMS: atom_id res chain seq x y z
N LEU A 1 2.40 -6.85 -14.25
CA LEU A 1 3.20 -7.67 -13.32
C LEU A 1 4.68 -7.47 -13.64
N ILE A 2 5.53 -7.27 -12.63
CA ILE A 2 6.97 -7.06 -12.83
C ILE A 2 7.63 -8.42 -13.15
N PRO A 3 8.40 -8.58 -14.25
CA PRO A 3 9.02 -9.86 -14.61
C PRO A 3 10.08 -10.29 -13.59
N LYS A 4 10.18 -11.61 -13.31
CA LYS A 4 11.12 -12.14 -12.29
C LYS A 4 12.58 -11.72 -12.50
N ARG A 5 13.03 -11.68 -13.75
CA ARG A 5 14.38 -11.26 -14.16
C ARG A 5 14.74 -9.83 -13.74
N VAL A 6 13.74 -9.01 -13.46
CA VAL A 6 13.93 -7.61 -13.08
C VAL A 6 14.29 -7.50 -11.59
N PHE A 7 13.85 -8.44 -10.74
CA PHE A 7 14.20 -8.41 -9.32
C PHE A 7 15.70 -8.58 -9.07
N SER A 8 16.42 -9.36 -9.89
CA SER A 8 17.88 -9.47 -9.79
C SER A 8 18.61 -8.19 -10.21
N ALA A 9 18.04 -7.42 -11.13
CA ALA A 9 18.58 -6.11 -11.51
C ALA A 9 18.33 -5.08 -10.40
N VAL A 10 17.18 -5.15 -9.74
CA VAL A 10 16.84 -4.28 -8.59
C VAL A 10 17.70 -4.62 -7.37
N SER A 11 17.93 -5.90 -7.06
CA SER A 11 18.75 -6.29 -5.90
C SER A 11 20.18 -5.75 -5.99
N ASN A 12 20.74 -5.69 -7.19
CA ASN A 12 22.12 -5.25 -7.41
C ASN A 12 22.25 -3.73 -7.58
N GLY A 13 21.21 -3.06 -8.06
CA GLY A 13 21.22 -1.61 -8.34
C GLY A 13 20.41 -0.75 -7.38
N GLY A 14 19.81 -1.35 -6.34
CA GLY A 14 19.11 -0.66 -5.26
C GLY A 14 17.99 0.28 -5.74
N ARG A 15 17.84 1.41 -5.04
CA ARG A 15 16.80 2.43 -5.28
C ARG A 15 16.78 2.94 -6.73
N ALA A 16 17.94 3.26 -7.29
CA ALA A 16 18.02 3.78 -8.66
C ALA A 16 17.50 2.76 -9.69
N SER A 17 17.91 1.50 -9.56
CA SER A 17 17.43 0.42 -10.43
C SER A 17 15.93 0.16 -10.29
N LEU A 18 15.40 0.24 -9.06
CA LEU A 18 13.96 0.13 -8.83
C LEU A 18 13.17 1.23 -9.54
N LEU A 19 13.63 2.49 -9.45
CA LEU A 19 12.97 3.63 -10.09
C LEU A 19 13.05 3.54 -11.62
N GLU A 20 14.18 3.10 -12.17
CA GLU A 20 14.31 2.83 -13.62
C GLU A 20 13.34 1.76 -14.10
N VAL A 21 13.11 0.71 -13.31
CA VAL A 21 12.18 -0.37 -13.64
C VAL A 21 10.73 0.10 -13.61
N LEU A 22 10.39 0.99 -12.67
CA LEU A 22 9.04 1.51 -12.51
C LEU A 22 8.74 2.65 -13.48
N ARG A 23 9.76 3.33 -14.01
CA ARG A 23 9.62 4.49 -14.91
C ARG A 23 8.77 4.23 -16.18
N PRO A 24 8.90 3.08 -16.87
CA PRO A 24 8.09 2.78 -18.06
C PRO A 24 6.60 2.53 -17.74
N ALA A 25 6.24 2.32 -16.48
CA ALA A 25 4.86 2.10 -16.09
C ALA A 25 4.09 3.44 -16.09
N SER A 26 3.51 3.79 -17.24
CA SER A 26 2.82 5.07 -17.49
C SER A 26 1.69 5.45 -16.52
N ARG A 27 1.24 4.53 -15.67
CA ARG A 27 0.21 4.75 -14.63
C ARG A 27 0.74 4.67 -13.20
N PHE A 28 2.06 4.54 -13.04
CA PHE A 28 2.70 4.54 -11.74
C PHE A 28 3.12 5.97 -11.37
N ASP A 29 2.70 6.41 -10.19
CA ASP A 29 3.06 7.73 -9.66
C ASP A 29 4.45 7.64 -9.04
N LEU A 30 5.47 7.95 -9.85
CA LEU A 30 6.88 7.93 -9.45
C LEU A 30 7.17 9.00 -8.40
N THR A 31 6.61 10.19 -8.56
CA THR A 31 6.86 11.31 -7.65
C THR A 31 6.30 11.03 -6.27
N GLY A 32 5.08 10.51 -6.18
CA GLY A 32 4.50 10.06 -4.91
C GLY A 32 5.28 8.91 -4.27
N PHE A 33 5.80 7.99 -5.08
CA PHE A 33 6.60 6.88 -4.59
C PHE A 33 7.98 7.31 -4.07
N GLU A 34 8.66 8.23 -4.77
CA GLU A 34 9.93 8.80 -4.34
C GLU A 34 9.77 9.55 -3.01
N ALA A 35 8.71 10.34 -2.85
CA ALA A 35 8.40 11.00 -1.58
C ALA A 35 8.18 10.01 -0.43
N ALA A 36 7.46 8.91 -0.69
CA ALA A 36 7.26 7.85 0.31
C ALA A 36 8.57 7.14 0.67
N ILE A 37 9.50 6.97 -0.28
CA ILE A 37 10.84 6.42 0.01
C ILE A 37 11.64 7.41 0.86
N ASP A 38 11.61 8.70 0.55
CA ASP A 38 12.35 9.71 1.33
C ASP A 38 11.83 9.80 2.77
N GLU A 39 10.51 9.68 2.97
CA GLU A 39 9.90 9.60 4.29
C GLU A 39 10.29 8.30 5.02
N ALA A 40 10.35 7.18 4.31
CA ALA A 40 10.79 5.90 4.87
C ALA A 40 12.27 5.92 5.30
N ASP A 41 13.14 6.53 4.49
CA ASP A 41 14.55 6.74 4.81
C ASP A 41 14.70 7.64 6.06
N ALA A 42 13.92 8.72 6.15
CA ALA A 42 13.92 9.63 7.29
C ALA A 42 13.39 8.98 8.58
N ALA A 43 12.33 8.16 8.48
CA ALA A 43 11.73 7.45 9.59
C ALA A 43 12.48 6.16 9.98
N MET A 44 13.50 5.75 9.21
CA MET A 44 14.19 4.47 9.36
C MET A 44 13.22 3.28 9.40
N SER A 45 12.11 3.37 8.65
CA SER A 45 11.05 2.37 8.58
C SER A 45 10.47 2.32 7.18
N LEU A 46 10.06 1.13 6.72
CA LEU A 46 9.37 0.97 5.43
C LEU A 46 7.87 1.29 5.49
N ASP A 47 7.35 1.64 6.68
CA ASP A 47 5.93 1.91 6.89
C ASP A 47 5.35 2.99 5.95
N PRO A 48 6.04 4.10 5.66
CA PRO A 48 5.53 5.10 4.71
C PRO A 48 5.31 4.53 3.31
N VAL A 49 6.26 3.72 2.81
CA VAL A 49 6.15 3.07 1.50
C VAL A 49 5.00 2.05 1.48
N ILE A 50 4.88 1.24 2.54
CA ILE A 50 3.82 0.23 2.66
C ILE A 50 2.44 0.92 2.70
N THR A 51 2.32 1.98 3.48
CA THR A 51 1.09 2.76 3.63
C THR A 51 0.70 3.41 2.31
N TRP A 52 1.66 4.01 1.61
CA TRP A 52 1.44 4.61 0.29
C TRP A 52 0.96 3.58 -0.74
N LEU A 53 1.59 2.40 -0.80
CA LEU A 53 1.18 1.32 -1.71
C LEU A 53 -0.22 0.81 -1.38
N ALA A 54 -0.55 0.63 -0.10
CA ALA A 54 -1.87 0.18 0.36
C ALA A 54 -2.96 1.22 0.04
N ALA A 55 -2.70 2.51 0.28
CA ALA A 55 -3.63 3.59 -0.08
C ALA A 55 -3.89 3.64 -1.59
N ARG A 56 -2.83 3.49 -2.39
CA ARG A 56 -2.93 3.44 -3.84
C ARG A 56 -3.72 2.23 -4.33
N GLU A 57 -3.51 1.04 -3.76
CA GLU A 57 -4.28 -0.17 -4.08
C GLU A 57 -5.77 0.02 -3.76
N ASN A 58 -6.09 0.53 -2.57
CA ASN A 58 -7.46 0.83 -2.17
C ASN A 58 -8.13 1.82 -3.13
N ALA A 59 -7.45 2.90 -3.50
CA ALA A 59 -7.95 3.89 -4.46
C ALA A 59 -8.16 3.29 -5.87
N HIS A 60 -7.36 2.30 -6.25
CA HIS A 60 -7.52 1.58 -7.52
C HIS A 60 -8.74 0.66 -7.48
N LEU A 61 -8.88 -0.17 -6.44
CA LEU A 61 -10.02 -1.08 -6.26
C LEU A 61 -11.34 -0.31 -6.16
N ASN A 62 -11.35 0.81 -5.43
CA ASN A 62 -12.52 1.68 -5.32
C ASN A 62 -12.92 2.28 -6.68
N ARG A 63 -11.97 2.75 -7.50
CA ARG A 63 -12.30 3.21 -8.86
C ARG A 63 -12.85 2.08 -9.73
N MET A 64 -12.26 0.89 -9.64
CA MET A 64 -12.69 -0.27 -10.42
C MET A 64 -14.10 -0.75 -10.07
N SER A 65 -14.52 -0.62 -8.81
CA SER A 65 -15.87 -1.03 -8.39
C SER A 65 -16.97 -0.20 -9.09
N TYR A 66 -16.73 1.10 -9.31
CA TYR A 66 -17.70 1.98 -10.00
C TYR A 66 -17.64 1.93 -11.52
N LEU A 67 -16.53 1.48 -12.11
CA LEU A 67 -16.35 1.40 -13.57
C LEU A 67 -17.30 0.41 -14.24
N HIS A 68 -17.58 -0.72 -13.59
CA HIS A 68 -18.47 -1.76 -14.10
C HIS A 68 -19.39 -2.27 -12.97
N PRO A 69 -20.49 -1.54 -12.68
CA PRO A 69 -21.33 -1.82 -11.50
C PRO A 69 -22.08 -3.15 -11.58
N VAL A 70 -22.34 -3.67 -12.78
CA VAL A 70 -23.00 -4.98 -13.00
C VAL A 70 -21.95 -6.04 -13.35
N SER A 71 -20.83 -6.07 -12.62
CA SER A 71 -19.75 -7.04 -12.81
C SER A 71 -19.35 -7.69 -11.49
N ALA A 72 -18.30 -8.53 -11.50
CA ALA A 72 -17.71 -9.07 -10.28
C ALA A 72 -16.87 -8.04 -9.50
N LEU A 73 -16.51 -6.89 -10.11
CA LEU A 73 -15.59 -5.91 -9.49
C LEU A 73 -16.13 -5.32 -8.16
N PRO A 74 -17.41 -4.93 -8.03
CA PRO A 74 -17.96 -4.52 -6.74
C PRO A 74 -17.87 -5.59 -5.66
N VAL A 75 -18.08 -6.87 -6.02
CA VAL A 75 -17.97 -7.99 -5.08
C VAL A 75 -16.53 -8.19 -4.62
N VAL A 76 -15.57 -8.14 -5.56
CA VAL A 76 -14.14 -8.21 -5.23
C VAL A 76 -13.72 -7.04 -4.33
N HIS A 77 -14.16 -5.82 -4.65
CA HIS A 77 -13.89 -4.65 -3.82
C HIS A 77 -14.49 -4.80 -2.41
N TYR A 78 -15.72 -5.28 -2.29
CA TYR A 78 -16.35 -5.55 -0.99
C TYR A 78 -15.54 -6.55 -0.17
N ILE A 79 -15.11 -7.67 -0.77
CA ILE A 79 -14.29 -8.68 -0.08
C ILE A 79 -12.96 -8.06 0.39
N ALA A 80 -12.27 -7.31 -0.47
CA ALA A 80 -11.03 -6.64 -0.09
C ALA A 80 -11.23 -5.67 1.08
N MET A 81 -12.30 -4.87 1.06
CA MET A 81 -12.66 -3.96 2.15
C MET A 81 -13.00 -4.71 3.44
N LYS A 82 -13.69 -5.86 3.37
CA LYS A 82 -13.99 -6.67 4.56
C LYS A 82 -12.76 -7.33 5.18
N VAL A 83 -11.80 -7.77 4.37
CA VAL A 83 -10.52 -8.27 4.89
C VAL A 83 -9.77 -7.16 5.63
N LYS A 84 -9.77 -5.95 5.05
CA LYS A 84 -9.16 -4.75 5.65
C LYS A 84 -9.85 -4.39 6.98
N GLU A 85 -11.16 -4.24 6.98
CA GLU A 85 -11.96 -3.91 8.17
C GLU A 85 -11.71 -4.88 9.33
N VAL A 86 -11.70 -6.20 9.07
CA VAL A 86 -11.42 -7.20 10.11
C VAL A 86 -9.99 -7.09 10.64
N LYS A 87 -9.01 -6.78 9.78
CA LYS A 87 -7.62 -6.55 10.20
C LYS A 87 -7.53 -5.30 11.09
N ASP A 88 -8.19 -4.22 10.72
CA ASP A 88 -8.17 -2.96 11.47
C ASP A 88 -8.84 -3.10 12.84
N LEU A 89 -10.02 -3.73 12.88
CA LEU A 89 -10.69 -4.06 14.14
C LEU A 89 -9.80 -4.91 15.07
N ARG A 90 -9.01 -5.82 14.50
CA ARG A 90 -8.06 -6.64 15.26
C ARG A 90 -6.91 -5.81 15.81
N ILE A 91 -6.39 -4.84 15.06
CA ILE A 91 -5.35 -3.92 15.55
C ILE A 91 -5.92 -3.08 16.70
N ILE A 92 -7.10 -2.49 16.50
CA ILE A 92 -7.77 -1.64 17.49
C ILE A 92 -8.00 -2.41 18.79
N THR A 93 -8.65 -3.58 18.71
CA THR A 93 -8.95 -4.38 19.91
C THR A 93 -7.68 -4.79 20.65
N ARG A 94 -6.62 -5.21 19.95
CA ARG A 94 -5.35 -5.58 20.58
C ARG A 94 -4.64 -4.39 21.23
N GLY A 95 -4.60 -3.24 20.55
CA GLY A 95 -3.98 -2.03 21.09
C GLY A 95 -4.67 -1.56 22.36
N LEU A 96 -6.01 -1.54 22.36
CA LEU A 96 -6.82 -1.23 23.53
C LEU A 96 -6.59 -2.22 24.69
N MET A 97 -6.56 -3.52 24.40
CA MET A 97 -6.27 -4.55 25.42
C MET A 97 -4.86 -4.46 26.00
N ALA A 98 -3.90 -3.98 25.21
CA ALA A 98 -2.54 -3.72 25.66
C ALA A 98 -2.39 -2.39 26.43
N GLY A 99 -3.47 -1.62 26.59
CA GLY A 99 -3.46 -0.32 27.27
C GLY A 99 -2.78 0.79 26.47
N LEU A 100 -2.67 0.65 25.15
CA LEU A 100 -2.09 1.69 24.30
C LEU A 100 -3.02 2.91 24.21
N PRO A 101 -2.46 4.13 24.16
CA PRO A 101 -3.22 5.34 23.87
C PRO A 101 -3.96 5.26 22.52
N ALA A 102 -5.15 5.86 22.43
CA ALA A 102 -6.00 5.77 21.24
C ALA A 102 -5.33 6.37 19.99
N ASP A 103 -4.60 7.47 20.14
CA ASP A 103 -3.83 8.13 19.08
C ASP A 103 -2.74 7.22 18.50
N VAL A 104 -2.06 6.44 19.36
CA VAL A 104 -1.06 5.45 18.91
C VAL A 104 -1.72 4.33 18.12
N VAL A 105 -2.90 3.88 18.54
CA VAL A 105 -3.65 2.81 17.85
C VAL A 105 -4.18 3.31 16.51
N GLU A 106 -4.75 4.51 16.45
CA GLU A 106 -5.29 5.13 15.24
C GLU A 106 -4.20 5.31 14.17
N ALA A 107 -2.97 5.67 14.56
CA ALA A 107 -1.84 5.79 13.63
C ALA A 107 -1.48 4.50 12.88
N HIS A 108 -1.92 3.34 13.39
CA HIS A 108 -1.63 2.02 12.80
C HIS A 108 -2.82 1.41 12.04
N VAL A 109 -3.96 2.11 11.97
CA VAL A 109 -5.11 1.72 11.16
C VAL A 109 -4.94 2.32 9.76
N ILE A 110 -4.91 1.46 8.74
CA ILE A 110 -4.60 1.81 7.34
C ILE A 110 -5.90 1.98 6.56
#